data_AF-A0A6L4AKP3-F1
#
_entry.id   AF-A0A6L4AKP3-F1
#
_cell.length_a   1.000
_cell.length_b   1.000
_cell.length_c   1.000
_cell.angle_alpha   90.00
_cell.angle_beta   90.00
_cell.angle_gamma   90.00
#
_symmetry.space_group_name_H-M   'P 1'
#
loop_
_entity.id
_entity.type
_entity.pdbx_description
1 polymer ?
#
loop_
_entity_poly.entity_id
_entity_poly.type
_entity_poly.pdbx_seq_one_letter_code
_entity_poly.pdbx_strand_id
1 'polypeptide(L)'
;MITIYINDRAVSAEPEATALQVARGHGFPIPTLCHHPALKPSGSCRLCGVAVEKVTGEKTIMLSCLLKVKPGLRFWTEGPEVRQARAKALLKLIAMAPMSERIRHIAEKEGVELPPAPDGCIRCRLCIRVCKEVIGQEALHMEKTDGRQLVIPDPGRCIGCGTCANICPTQAISVGEESGTRTVSIRGKVFGRHPLLRCQGCGKYYATEKQIRLMEERTAPHPQVKEHHNYCANCAKLFSDRLQVLEKQPPRQQTNTKRRR
;
A
#
# COMPACT_ATOMS: atom_id res chain seq x y z
N MET A 1 8.55 -41.51 -29.22
CA MET A 1 7.91 -40.20 -29.51
C MET A 1 6.50 -40.41 -30.06
N ILE A 2 5.56 -39.56 -29.68
CA ILE A 2 4.16 -39.59 -30.15
C ILE A 2 3.80 -38.29 -30.86
N THR A 3 2.93 -38.37 -31.86
CA THR A 3 2.46 -37.19 -32.61
C THR A 3 1.23 -36.59 -31.93
N ILE A 4 1.29 -35.28 -31.67
CA ILE A 4 0.15 -34.46 -31.20
C ILE A 4 0.03 -33.20 -32.05
N TYR A 5 -1.06 -32.45 -31.89
CA TYR A 5 -1.33 -31.23 -32.65
C TYR A 5 -1.54 -30.04 -31.72
N ILE A 6 -0.77 -28.97 -31.94
CA ILE A 6 -0.89 -27.69 -31.23
C ILE A 6 -1.24 -26.63 -32.26
N ASN A 7 -2.41 -25.99 -32.13
CA ASN A 7 -2.91 -25.03 -33.14
C ASN A 7 -2.82 -25.60 -34.56
N ASP A 8 -3.28 -26.84 -34.73
CA ASP A 8 -3.28 -27.61 -35.99
C ASP A 8 -1.89 -27.99 -36.54
N ARG A 9 -0.79 -27.57 -35.88
CA ARG A 9 0.57 -27.99 -36.21
C ARG A 9 0.91 -29.32 -35.54
N ALA A 10 1.31 -30.30 -36.33
CA ALA A 10 1.84 -31.57 -35.82
C ALA A 10 3.21 -31.34 -35.13
N VAL A 11 3.35 -31.85 -33.91
CA VAL A 11 4.60 -31.80 -33.13
C VAL A 11 4.88 -33.16 -32.50
N SER A 12 6.17 -33.43 -32.31
CA SER A 12 6.64 -34.63 -31.63
C SER A 12 6.72 -34.39 -30.11
N ALA A 13 6.19 -35.34 -29.34
CA ALA A 13 6.19 -35.29 -27.88
C ALA A 13 6.75 -36.58 -27.27
N GLU A 14 7.43 -36.42 -26.13
CA GLU A 14 7.78 -37.55 -25.28
C GLU A 14 6.52 -38.11 -24.60
N PRO A 15 6.39 -39.44 -24.49
CA PRO A 15 5.37 -40.06 -23.67
C PRO A 15 5.40 -39.49 -22.24
N GLU A 16 4.24 -39.39 -21.58
CA GLU A 16 4.09 -38.86 -20.23
C GLU A 16 4.43 -37.37 -20.01
N ALA A 17 4.87 -36.64 -21.05
CA ALA A 17 5.02 -35.19 -20.96
C ALA A 17 3.66 -34.50 -20.77
N THR A 18 3.66 -33.33 -20.14
CA THR A 18 2.46 -32.49 -20.05
C THR A 18 2.30 -31.64 -21.31
N ALA A 19 1.07 -31.31 -21.69
CA ALA A 19 0.80 -30.41 -22.81
C ALA A 19 1.52 -29.05 -22.65
N LEU A 20 1.69 -28.57 -21.42
CA LEU A 20 2.44 -27.35 -21.12
C LEU A 20 3.93 -27.47 -21.47
N GLN A 21 4.57 -28.58 -21.09
CA GLN A 21 6.00 -28.82 -21.38
C GLN A 21 6.23 -28.91 -22.88
N VAL A 22 5.38 -29.66 -23.59
CA VAL A 22 5.47 -29.82 -25.04
C VAL A 22 5.23 -28.49 -25.75
N ALA A 23 4.18 -27.76 -25.39
CA ALA A 23 3.90 -26.45 -25.99
C ALA A 23 5.09 -25.48 -25.85
N ARG A 24 5.66 -25.37 -24.64
CA ARG A 24 6.82 -24.50 -24.39
C ARG A 24 8.08 -24.94 -25.14
N GLY A 25 8.34 -26.25 -25.21
CA GLY A 25 9.47 -26.81 -25.95
C GLY A 25 9.40 -26.51 -27.46
N HIS A 26 8.19 -26.36 -28.00
CA HIS A 26 7.95 -26.05 -29.42
C HIS A 26 7.64 -24.57 -29.69
N GLY A 27 7.88 -23.68 -28.71
CA GLY A 27 7.74 -22.23 -28.89
C GLY A 27 6.31 -21.70 -28.82
N PHE A 28 5.34 -22.47 -28.29
CA PHE A 28 3.98 -22.01 -28.02
C PHE A 28 3.89 -21.50 -26.56
N PRO A 29 3.87 -20.18 -26.33
CA PRO A 29 3.84 -19.63 -24.99
C PRO A 29 2.48 -19.91 -24.33
N ILE A 30 2.53 -20.45 -23.12
CA ILE A 30 1.34 -20.61 -22.26
C ILE A 30 1.64 -19.91 -20.93
N PRO A 31 0.82 -18.93 -20.50
CA PRO A 31 1.04 -18.22 -19.26
C PRO A 31 0.82 -19.16 -18.06
N THR A 32 1.68 -19.01 -17.05
CA THR A 32 1.55 -19.72 -15.78
C THR A 32 1.95 -18.81 -14.64
N LEU A 33 1.28 -18.95 -13.50
CA LEU A 33 1.69 -18.32 -12.25
C LEU A 33 2.21 -19.33 -11.23
N CYS A 34 1.56 -20.50 -11.10
CA CYS A 34 1.88 -21.50 -10.07
C CYS A 34 2.77 -22.66 -10.55
N HIS A 35 3.18 -22.68 -11.83
CA HIS A 35 4.01 -23.76 -12.36
C HIS A 35 5.49 -23.52 -12.03
N HIS A 36 6.16 -24.54 -11.52
CA HIS A 36 7.60 -24.53 -11.28
C HIS A 36 8.20 -25.90 -11.67
N PRO A 37 9.34 -25.97 -12.39
CA PRO A 37 9.93 -27.24 -12.85
C PRO A 37 10.28 -28.23 -11.73
N ALA A 38 10.63 -27.73 -10.54
CA ALA A 38 10.96 -28.56 -9.38
C ALA A 38 9.73 -29.07 -8.59
N LEU A 39 8.50 -28.73 -8.99
CA LEU A 39 7.28 -29.08 -8.26
C LEU A 39 6.30 -29.88 -9.13
N LYS A 40 5.49 -30.73 -8.48
CA LYS A 40 4.35 -31.36 -9.16
C LYS A 40 3.33 -30.29 -9.57
N PRO A 41 2.73 -30.37 -10.77
CA PRO A 41 1.73 -29.41 -11.20
C PRO A 41 0.50 -29.41 -10.30
N SER A 42 0.03 -28.23 -9.90
CA SER A 42 -1.14 -28.07 -9.02
C SER A 42 -2.41 -27.60 -9.74
N GLY A 43 -2.26 -26.94 -10.90
CA GLY A 43 -3.39 -26.34 -11.62
C GLY A 43 -4.09 -25.18 -10.91
N SER A 44 -3.56 -24.67 -9.79
CA SER A 44 -4.25 -23.70 -8.94
C SER A 44 -4.50 -22.36 -9.60
N CYS A 45 -3.53 -21.84 -10.37
CA CYS A 45 -3.67 -20.54 -11.04
C CYS A 45 -4.59 -20.56 -12.28
N ARG A 46 -4.85 -21.73 -12.86
CA ARG A 46 -5.67 -21.96 -14.07
C ARG A 46 -5.31 -21.17 -15.34
N LEU A 47 -4.24 -20.37 -15.34
CA LEU A 47 -3.78 -19.62 -16.53
C LEU A 47 -3.36 -20.51 -17.70
N CYS A 48 -2.93 -21.74 -17.40
CA CYS A 48 -2.49 -22.71 -18.40
C CYS A 48 -3.66 -23.37 -19.17
N GLY A 49 -4.85 -22.78 -19.14
CA GLY A 49 -6.02 -23.27 -19.87
C GLY A 49 -5.76 -23.32 -21.38
N VAL A 50 -6.09 -24.46 -21.98
CA VAL A 50 -6.04 -24.71 -23.43
C VAL A 50 -7.33 -25.39 -23.86
N ALA A 51 -7.78 -25.12 -25.08
CA ALA A 51 -8.95 -25.79 -25.64
C ALA A 51 -8.53 -27.14 -26.21
N VAL A 52 -9.14 -28.23 -25.75
CA VAL A 52 -8.84 -29.60 -26.18
C VAL A 52 -10.03 -30.14 -26.96
N GLU A 53 -9.77 -30.80 -28.08
CA GLU A 53 -10.79 -31.49 -28.87
C GLU A 53 -11.22 -32.78 -28.17
N LYS A 54 -12.52 -32.95 -27.91
CA LYS A 54 -13.10 -34.21 -27.46
C LYS A 54 -13.39 -35.12 -28.65
N VAL A 55 -13.60 -36.41 -28.37
CA VAL A 55 -14.04 -37.41 -29.37
C VAL A 55 -15.35 -37.01 -30.06
N THR A 56 -16.21 -36.25 -29.36
CA THR A 56 -17.48 -35.73 -29.89
C THR A 56 -17.31 -34.55 -30.86
N GLY A 57 -16.09 -34.06 -31.05
CA GLY A 57 -15.79 -32.84 -31.84
C GLY A 57 -15.93 -31.53 -31.05
N GLU A 58 -16.52 -31.57 -29.85
CA GLU A 58 -16.62 -30.40 -28.97
C GLU A 58 -15.27 -30.00 -28.38
N LYS A 59 -15.02 -28.70 -28.24
CA LYS A 59 -13.85 -28.18 -27.53
C LYS A 59 -14.15 -27.98 -26.05
N THR A 60 -13.22 -28.37 -25.18
CA THR A 60 -13.32 -28.14 -23.74
C THR A 60 -12.03 -27.56 -23.17
N ILE A 61 -12.14 -26.73 -22.15
CA ILE A 61 -10.96 -26.15 -21.51
C ILE A 61 -10.36 -27.13 -20.52
N MET A 62 -9.10 -27.50 -20.76
CA MET A 62 -8.29 -28.30 -19.83
C MET A 62 -7.05 -27.54 -19.40
N LEU A 63 -6.47 -27.96 -18.28
CA LEU A 63 -5.24 -27.35 -17.75
C LEU A 63 -4.03 -28.06 -18.37
N SER A 64 -3.31 -27.37 -19.25
CA SER A 64 -2.14 -27.95 -19.95
C SER A 64 -1.03 -28.43 -19.02
N CYS A 65 -0.92 -27.87 -17.80
CA CYS A 65 0.06 -28.32 -16.80
C CYS A 65 -0.28 -29.68 -16.17
N LEU A 66 -1.55 -30.12 -16.21
CA LEU A 66 -2.00 -31.41 -15.70
C LEU A 66 -2.27 -32.42 -16.82
N LEU A 67 -2.59 -31.92 -18.02
CA LEU A 67 -2.92 -32.73 -19.18
C LEU A 67 -1.70 -33.50 -19.68
N LYS A 68 -1.73 -34.82 -19.55
CA LYS A 68 -0.77 -35.74 -20.15
C LYS A 68 -1.04 -35.89 -21.64
N VAL A 69 0.02 -35.83 -22.45
CA VAL A 69 -0.09 -36.00 -23.90
C VAL A 69 -0.34 -37.46 -24.27
N LYS A 70 -1.23 -37.69 -25.24
CA LYS A 70 -1.57 -38.99 -25.79
C LYS A 70 -1.48 -38.92 -27.32
N PRO A 71 -1.24 -40.04 -28.04
CA PRO A 71 -1.21 -40.04 -29.49
C PRO A 71 -2.47 -39.41 -30.07
N GLY A 72 -2.32 -38.49 -31.02
CA GLY A 72 -3.42 -37.81 -31.69
C GLY A 72 -4.11 -36.71 -30.87
N LEU A 73 -3.62 -36.36 -29.67
CA LEU A 73 -4.16 -35.25 -28.89
C LEU A 73 -4.09 -33.95 -29.70
N ARG A 74 -5.20 -33.21 -29.75
CA ARG A 74 -5.28 -31.89 -30.39
C ARG A 74 -5.71 -30.84 -29.39
N PHE A 75 -4.97 -29.75 -29.31
CA PHE A 75 -5.35 -28.61 -28.48
C PHE A 75 -4.91 -27.27 -29.07
N TRP A 76 -5.62 -26.21 -28.68
CA TRP A 76 -5.34 -24.84 -29.07
C TRP A 76 -4.92 -24.01 -27.86
N THR A 77 -3.85 -23.24 -28.03
CA THR A 77 -3.32 -22.32 -27.01
C THR A 77 -3.94 -20.93 -27.12
N GLU A 78 -4.71 -20.69 -28.18
CA GLU A 78 -5.39 -19.44 -28.49
C GLU A 78 -6.83 -19.73 -28.93
N GLY A 79 -7.65 -18.69 -29.00
CA GLY A 79 -9.07 -18.79 -29.35
C GLY A 79 -9.98 -18.12 -28.31
N PRO A 80 -11.25 -17.88 -28.66
CA PRO A 80 -12.19 -17.16 -27.80
C PRO A 80 -12.41 -17.87 -26.45
N GLU A 81 -12.52 -19.20 -26.44
CA GLU A 81 -12.73 -19.99 -25.21
C GLU A 81 -11.49 -19.94 -24.30
N VAL A 82 -10.29 -19.97 -24.88
CA VAL A 82 -9.03 -19.88 -24.15
C VAL A 82 -8.87 -18.49 -23.53
N ARG A 83 -9.10 -17.43 -24.31
CA ARG A 83 -9.05 -16.04 -23.81
C ARG A 83 -10.06 -15.83 -22.68
N GLN A 84 -11.29 -16.32 -22.84
CA GLN A 84 -12.31 -16.22 -21.80
C GLN A 84 -11.91 -16.96 -20.51
N ALA A 85 -11.36 -18.17 -20.64
CA ALA A 85 -10.91 -18.94 -19.49
C ALA A 85 -9.75 -18.25 -18.74
N ARG A 86 -8.78 -17.69 -19.47
CA ARG A 86 -7.64 -16.96 -18.89
C ARG A 86 -8.07 -15.65 -18.25
N ALA A 87 -8.96 -14.89 -18.89
CA ALA A 87 -9.53 -13.67 -18.32
C ALA A 87 -10.24 -13.96 -16.99
N LYS A 88 -11.07 -15.02 -16.94
CA LYS A 88 -11.74 -15.45 -15.70
C LYS A 88 -10.73 -15.86 -14.62
N ALA A 89 -9.63 -16.52 -14.98
CA ALA A 89 -8.58 -16.87 -14.04
C ALA A 89 -7.87 -15.63 -13.48
N LEU A 90 -7.50 -14.67 -14.34
CA LEU A 90 -6.86 -13.42 -13.94
C LEU A 90 -7.73 -12.56 -13.03
N LEU A 91 -9.03 -12.45 -13.33
CA LEU A 91 -9.99 -11.73 -12.48
C LEU A 91 -10.10 -12.35 -11.08
N LYS A 92 -10.05 -13.67 -10.96
CA LYS A 92 -10.03 -14.35 -9.66
C LYS A 92 -8.72 -14.10 -8.91
N LEU A 93 -7.59 -14.17 -9.62
CA LEU A 93 -6.26 -13.97 -9.04
C LEU A 93 -6.10 -12.53 -8.51
N ILE A 94 -6.51 -11.51 -9.28
CA ILE A 94 -6.41 -10.12 -8.85
C ILE A 94 -7.37 -9.79 -7.70
N ALA A 95 -8.50 -10.48 -7.59
CA ALA A 95 -9.41 -10.29 -6.45
C ALA A 95 -8.75 -10.71 -5.11
N MET A 96 -7.90 -11.75 -5.14
CA MET A 96 -7.15 -12.22 -3.97
C MET A 96 -5.89 -11.40 -3.71
N ALA A 97 -5.20 -10.97 -4.77
CA ALA A 97 -3.91 -10.26 -4.69
C ALA A 97 -3.92 -8.99 -5.56
N PRO A 98 -4.69 -7.94 -5.18
CA PRO A 98 -5.00 -6.82 -6.07
C PRO A 98 -3.81 -5.90 -6.37
N MET A 99 -2.78 -5.93 -5.53
CA MET A 99 -1.54 -5.17 -5.70
C MET A 99 -0.45 -5.97 -6.45
N SER A 100 -0.71 -7.20 -6.90
CA SER A 100 0.31 -8.04 -7.53
C SER A 100 0.70 -7.53 -8.93
N GLU A 101 1.91 -7.00 -9.06
CA GLU A 101 2.50 -6.60 -10.35
C GLU A 101 2.58 -7.77 -11.33
N ARG A 102 2.95 -8.97 -10.84
CA ARG A 102 3.09 -10.16 -11.69
C ARG A 102 1.78 -10.56 -12.35
N ILE A 103 0.65 -10.51 -11.63
CA ILE A 103 -0.68 -10.83 -12.18
C ILE A 103 -1.08 -9.79 -13.22
N ARG A 104 -0.86 -8.49 -12.92
CA ARG A 104 -1.16 -7.39 -13.83
C ARG A 104 -0.37 -7.47 -15.12
N HIS A 105 0.92 -7.78 -15.06
CA HIS A 105 1.79 -7.98 -16.22
C HIS A 105 1.33 -9.14 -17.11
N ILE A 106 0.88 -10.25 -16.51
CA ILE A 106 0.33 -11.37 -17.28
C ILE A 106 -0.98 -10.93 -17.95
N ALA A 107 -1.86 -10.22 -17.24
CA ALA A 107 -3.13 -9.77 -17.81
C ALA A 107 -2.94 -8.81 -18.99
N GLU A 108 -1.99 -7.87 -18.89
CA GLU A 108 -1.62 -6.98 -19.99
C GLU A 108 -1.19 -7.77 -21.24
N LYS A 109 -0.29 -8.75 -21.08
CA LYS A 109 0.14 -9.61 -22.18
C LYS A 109 -0.99 -10.44 -22.80
N GLU A 110 -1.97 -10.84 -22.00
CA GLU A 110 -3.13 -11.59 -22.47
C GLU A 110 -4.26 -10.67 -22.97
N GLY A 111 -4.08 -9.33 -22.95
CA GLY A 111 -5.09 -8.35 -23.37
C GLY A 111 -6.32 -8.31 -22.46
N VAL A 112 -6.17 -8.66 -21.18
CA VAL A 112 -7.25 -8.70 -20.20
C VAL A 112 -7.23 -7.43 -19.37
N GLU A 113 -8.28 -6.62 -19.49
CA GLU A 113 -8.47 -5.44 -18.65
C GLU A 113 -8.79 -5.85 -17.20
N LEU A 114 -8.01 -5.33 -16.27
CA LEU A 114 -8.18 -5.59 -14.83
C LEU A 114 -8.70 -4.35 -14.10
N PRO A 115 -9.42 -4.52 -12.98
CA PRO A 115 -9.72 -3.40 -12.11
C PRO A 115 -8.42 -2.73 -11.62
N PRO A 116 -8.44 -1.40 -11.43
CA PRO A 116 -7.26 -0.69 -10.95
C PRO A 116 -6.92 -1.13 -9.54
N ALA A 117 -5.66 -0.92 -9.18
CA ALA A 117 -5.16 -1.26 -7.86
C ALA A 117 -5.93 -0.46 -6.79
N PRO A 118 -6.21 -1.07 -5.63
CA PRO A 118 -6.79 -0.36 -4.50
C PRO A 118 -5.81 0.74 -4.07
N ASP A 119 -6.34 1.91 -3.76
CA ASP A 119 -5.53 3.07 -3.37
C ASP A 119 -5.18 3.09 -1.87
N GLY A 120 -5.40 1.97 -1.18
CA GLY A 120 -5.15 1.80 0.25
C GLY A 120 -6.17 2.48 1.18
N CYS A 121 -6.97 3.45 0.71
CA CYS A 121 -7.94 4.12 1.57
C CYS A 121 -9.26 3.32 1.65
N ILE A 122 -9.79 3.12 2.86
CA ILE A 122 -11.07 2.41 3.06
C ILE A 122 -12.28 3.34 3.19
N ARG A 123 -12.09 4.64 2.94
CA ARG A 123 -13.16 5.66 2.97
C ARG A 123 -13.90 5.74 4.31
N CYS A 124 -13.23 5.43 5.43
CA CYS A 124 -13.80 5.49 6.77
C CYS A 124 -14.07 6.93 7.28
N ARG A 125 -13.55 7.94 6.60
CA ARG A 125 -13.69 9.38 6.91
C ARG A 125 -13.06 9.85 8.25
N LEU A 126 -12.28 9.01 8.93
CA LEU A 126 -11.59 9.40 10.18
C LEU A 126 -10.66 10.61 10.00
N CYS A 127 -9.95 10.70 8.87
CA CYS A 127 -9.07 11.83 8.57
C CYS A 127 -9.84 13.16 8.41
N ILE A 128 -11.02 13.13 7.77
CA ILE A 128 -11.90 14.28 7.62
C ILE A 128 -12.42 14.71 8.99
N ARG A 129 -12.94 13.74 9.75
CA ARG A 129 -13.52 13.98 11.08
C ARG A 129 -12.49 14.55 12.05
N VAL A 130 -11.30 13.96 12.16
CA VAL A 130 -10.29 14.49 13.09
C VAL A 130 -9.80 15.89 12.68
N CYS A 131 -9.72 16.16 11.37
CA CYS A 131 -9.29 17.47 10.87
C CYS A 131 -10.33 18.55 11.17
N LYS A 132 -11.62 18.21 11.10
CA LYS A 132 -12.74 19.10 11.41
C LYS A 132 -13.02 19.20 12.91
N GLU A 133 -13.31 18.08 13.56
CA GLU A 133 -13.83 18.00 14.93
C GLU A 133 -12.76 18.30 15.99
N VAL A 134 -11.51 17.86 15.78
CA VAL A 134 -10.43 18.02 16.78
C VAL A 134 -9.51 19.18 16.42
N ILE A 135 -9.07 19.21 15.16
CA ILE A 135 -8.09 20.20 14.69
C ILE A 135 -8.77 21.49 14.19
N GLY A 136 -10.06 21.47 13.82
CA GLY A 136 -10.81 22.65 13.39
C GLY A 136 -10.35 23.32 12.09
N GLN A 137 -9.61 22.60 11.23
CA GLN A 137 -9.06 23.17 9.99
C GLN A 137 -9.88 22.82 8.75
N GLU A 138 -10.68 21.75 8.81
CA GLU A 138 -11.52 21.31 7.68
C GLU A 138 -10.75 21.28 6.35
N ALA A 139 -9.57 20.65 6.37
CA ALA A 139 -8.66 20.61 5.22
C ALA A 139 -8.87 19.41 4.29
N LEU A 140 -9.88 18.58 4.56
CA LEU A 140 -10.17 17.34 3.82
C LEU A 140 -11.69 17.18 3.68
N HIS A 141 -12.17 16.80 2.51
CA HIS A 141 -13.58 16.49 2.23
C HIS A 141 -13.74 15.22 1.39
N MET A 142 -14.98 14.77 1.22
CA MET A 142 -15.32 13.68 0.28
C MET A 142 -15.79 14.28 -1.04
N GLU A 143 -15.28 13.76 -2.15
CA GLU A 143 -15.66 14.16 -3.49
C GLU A 143 -15.81 12.94 -4.41
N LYS A 144 -16.71 13.01 -5.39
CA LYS A 144 -16.88 11.95 -6.40
C LYS A 144 -16.03 12.27 -7.62
N THR A 145 -14.99 11.48 -7.85
CA THR A 145 -14.08 11.59 -9.00
C THR A 145 -14.09 10.26 -9.76
N ASP A 146 -14.33 10.29 -11.08
CA ASP A 146 -14.36 9.09 -11.95
C ASP A 146 -15.22 7.95 -11.41
N GLY A 147 -16.42 8.29 -10.92
CA GLY A 147 -17.36 7.32 -10.35
C GLY A 147 -17.01 6.82 -8.93
N ARG A 148 -15.91 7.29 -8.32
CA ARG A 148 -15.43 6.88 -6.99
C ARG A 148 -15.52 8.01 -5.98
N GLN A 149 -15.87 7.67 -4.76
CA GLN A 149 -15.75 8.60 -3.63
C GLN A 149 -14.32 8.61 -3.10
N LEU A 150 -13.67 9.76 -3.19
CA LEU A 150 -12.30 9.99 -2.75
C LEU A 150 -12.25 11.06 -1.66
N VAL A 151 -11.35 10.88 -0.70
CA VAL A 151 -10.95 11.99 0.19
C VAL A 151 -10.07 12.93 -0.62
N ILE A 152 -10.44 14.20 -0.69
CA ILE A 152 -9.72 15.26 -1.41
C ILE A 152 -9.28 16.32 -0.40
N PRO A 153 -8.05 16.86 -0.53
CA PRO A 153 -7.59 17.97 0.30
C PRO A 153 -8.05 19.33 -0.23
N ASP A 154 -8.44 20.21 0.68
CA ASP A 154 -8.73 21.62 0.38
C ASP A 154 -7.42 22.42 0.34
N PRO A 155 -7.10 23.09 -0.79
CA PRO A 155 -5.89 23.88 -0.91
C PRO A 155 -5.74 24.94 0.19
N GLY A 156 -4.54 25.08 0.74
CA GLY A 156 -4.20 26.11 1.72
C GLY A 156 -4.62 25.85 3.17
N ARG A 157 -5.62 25.00 3.41
CA ARG A 157 -6.15 24.69 4.75
C ARG A 157 -5.30 23.73 5.57
N CYS A 158 -4.51 22.88 4.93
CA CYS A 158 -3.62 21.99 5.66
C CYS A 158 -2.59 22.80 6.47
N ILE A 159 -2.39 22.40 7.73
CA ILE A 159 -1.39 23.00 8.63
C ILE A 159 -0.21 22.07 8.92
N GLY A 160 -0.20 20.85 8.39
CA GLY A 160 0.89 19.89 8.60
C GLY A 160 0.97 19.28 10.01
N CYS A 161 -0.13 19.23 10.75
CA CYS A 161 -0.16 18.66 12.11
C CYS A 161 -0.01 17.13 12.15
N GLY A 162 -0.27 16.44 11.03
CA GLY A 162 -0.10 14.99 10.91
C GLY A 162 -1.16 14.12 11.59
N THR A 163 -2.15 14.70 12.28
CA THR A 163 -3.21 13.93 12.98
C THR A 163 -4.00 13.01 12.05
N CYS A 164 -4.21 13.42 10.80
CA CYS A 164 -4.88 12.60 9.79
C CYS A 164 -4.08 11.34 9.39
N ALA A 165 -2.75 11.40 9.43
CA ALA A 165 -1.89 10.24 9.20
C ALA A 165 -1.93 9.30 10.42
N ASN A 166 -1.84 9.86 11.63
CA ASN A 166 -1.86 9.08 12.88
C ASN A 166 -3.16 8.28 13.06
N ILE A 167 -4.31 8.80 12.62
CA ILE A 167 -5.60 8.12 12.75
C ILE A 167 -5.93 7.21 11.55
N CYS A 168 -5.10 7.19 10.50
CA CYS A 168 -5.42 6.44 9.29
C CYS A 168 -5.16 4.94 9.51
N PRO A 169 -6.20 4.08 9.53
CA PRO A 169 -6.02 2.66 9.88
C PRO A 169 -5.26 1.86 8.82
N THR A 170 -5.26 2.34 7.57
CA THR A 170 -4.61 1.67 6.44
C THR A 170 -3.40 2.43 5.92
N GLN A 171 -2.98 3.50 6.60
CA GLN A 171 -1.81 4.31 6.23
C GLN A 171 -1.90 4.89 4.80
N ALA A 172 -3.11 5.09 4.28
CA ALA A 172 -3.33 5.78 3.02
C ALA A 172 -2.94 7.27 3.07
N ILE A 173 -2.75 7.82 4.28
CA ILE A 173 -2.18 9.14 4.53
C ILE A 173 -0.85 8.94 5.25
N SER A 174 0.18 9.65 4.82
CA SER A 174 1.52 9.61 5.43
C SER A 174 2.08 11.01 5.64
N VAL A 175 3.02 11.12 6.59
CA VAL A 175 3.79 12.32 6.86
C VAL A 175 5.27 11.98 6.70
N GLY A 176 5.99 12.81 5.96
CA GLY A 176 7.44 12.73 5.82
C GLY A 176 8.08 14.04 6.26
N GLU A 177 9.33 13.98 6.70
CA GLU A 177 10.12 15.16 7.03
C GLU A 177 11.48 15.06 6.36
N GLU A 178 11.83 16.11 5.62
CA GLU A 178 13.11 16.19 4.93
C GLU A 178 13.57 17.65 4.91
N SER A 179 14.83 17.89 5.27
CA SER A 179 15.48 19.22 5.17
C SER A 179 14.65 20.36 5.79
N GLY A 180 14.06 20.13 6.97
CA GLY A 180 13.25 21.14 7.67
C GLY A 180 11.87 21.39 7.07
N THR A 181 11.41 20.55 6.15
CA THR A 181 10.05 20.60 5.58
C THR A 181 9.29 19.34 5.93
N ARG A 182 8.09 19.50 6.47
CA ARG A 182 7.13 18.41 6.64
C ARG A 182 6.23 18.32 5.41
N THR A 183 6.13 17.13 4.83
CA THR A 183 5.20 16.79 3.76
C THR A 183 4.05 15.95 4.29
N VAL A 184 2.85 16.19 3.77
CA VAL A 184 1.67 15.37 4.05
C VAL A 184 1.15 14.85 2.72
N SER A 185 0.95 13.54 2.64
CA SER A 185 0.56 12.85 1.41
C SER A 185 -0.70 12.01 1.63
N ILE A 186 -1.53 11.90 0.60
CA ILE A 186 -2.66 10.97 0.56
C ILE A 186 -2.58 10.15 -0.73
N ARG A 187 -2.64 8.81 -0.61
CA ARG A 187 -2.49 7.87 -1.75
C ARG A 187 -1.22 8.16 -2.57
N GLY A 188 -0.11 8.44 -1.89
CA GLY A 188 1.19 8.75 -2.51
C GLY A 188 1.32 10.15 -3.13
N LYS A 189 0.26 10.98 -3.12
CA LYS A 189 0.31 12.36 -3.64
C LYS A 189 0.48 13.36 -2.51
N VAL A 190 1.54 14.16 -2.57
CA VAL A 190 1.80 15.26 -1.61
C VAL A 190 0.76 16.36 -1.82
N PHE A 191 0.09 16.77 -0.74
CA PHE A 191 -0.86 17.90 -0.76
C PHE A 191 -0.55 18.98 0.28
N GLY A 192 0.28 18.67 1.29
CA GLY A 192 0.74 19.62 2.28
C GLY A 192 2.26 19.69 2.28
N ARG A 193 2.82 20.90 2.26
CA ARG A 193 4.24 21.18 2.47
C ARG A 193 4.34 22.32 3.47
N HIS A 194 5.03 22.09 4.58
CA HIS A 194 5.05 23.02 5.70
C HIS A 194 6.47 23.15 6.26
N PRO A 195 7.01 24.37 6.38
CA PRO A 195 8.28 24.58 7.05
C PRO A 195 8.17 24.20 8.53
N LEU A 196 9.21 23.55 9.04
CA LEU A 196 9.34 23.17 10.44
C LEU A 196 10.18 24.19 11.19
N LEU A 197 9.70 24.55 12.36
CA LEU A 197 10.45 25.35 13.32
C LEU A 197 11.58 24.54 13.94
N ARG A 198 12.71 25.21 14.16
CA ARG A 198 13.89 24.66 14.82
C ARG A 198 13.87 25.06 16.29
N CYS A 199 14.05 24.07 17.17
CA CYS A 199 14.12 24.30 18.61
C CYS A 199 15.38 25.11 18.97
N GLN A 200 15.23 26.20 19.71
CA GLN A 200 16.37 27.02 20.17
C GLN A 200 17.24 26.30 21.21
N GLY A 201 16.69 25.31 21.94
CA GLY A 201 17.42 24.58 22.98
C GLY A 201 18.27 23.43 22.44
N CYS A 202 17.74 22.63 21.51
CA CYS A 202 18.43 21.43 21.00
C CYS A 202 18.68 21.43 19.49
N GLY A 203 18.22 22.46 18.77
CA GLY A 203 18.43 22.58 17.32
C GLY A 203 17.63 21.61 16.46
N LYS A 204 16.74 20.77 17.03
CA LYS A 204 15.90 19.82 16.26
C LYS A 204 14.64 20.49 15.71
N TYR A 205 14.18 20.02 14.56
CA TYR A 205 12.84 20.37 14.05
C TYR A 205 11.76 19.74 14.92
N TYR A 206 10.62 20.44 15.14
CA TYR A 206 9.60 19.92 16.06
C TYR A 206 8.13 20.14 15.66
N ALA A 207 7.79 21.27 15.05
CA ALA A 207 6.41 21.57 14.66
C ALA A 207 6.38 22.48 13.44
N THR A 208 5.27 22.49 12.72
CA THR A 208 5.07 23.43 11.62
C THR A 208 4.69 24.80 12.18
N GLU A 209 5.07 25.86 11.47
CA GLU A 209 4.68 27.23 11.85
C GLU A 209 3.17 27.39 11.99
N LYS A 210 2.41 26.86 11.01
CA LYS A 210 0.94 26.90 11.02
C LYS A 210 0.34 26.16 12.22
N GLN A 211 0.95 25.04 12.64
CA GLN A 211 0.48 24.30 13.81
C GLN A 211 0.72 25.07 15.11
N ILE A 212 1.88 25.70 15.26
CA ILE A 212 2.20 26.51 16.45
C ILE A 212 1.28 27.72 16.54
N ARG A 213 1.08 28.47 15.44
CA ARG A 213 0.14 29.60 15.42
C ARG A 213 -1.28 29.20 15.82
N LEU A 214 -1.78 28.08 15.29
CA LEU A 214 -3.10 27.57 15.69
C LEU A 214 -3.17 27.24 17.20
N MET A 215 -2.12 26.66 17.77
CA MET A 215 -2.06 26.34 19.19
C MET A 215 -2.05 27.61 20.05
N GLU A 216 -1.31 28.64 19.65
CA GLU A 216 -1.27 29.94 20.31
C GLU A 216 -2.64 30.61 20.29
N GLU A 217 -3.26 30.74 19.12
CA GLU A 217 -4.60 31.32 18.97
C GLU A 217 -5.64 30.62 19.85
N ARG A 218 -5.58 29.29 19.94
CA ARG A 218 -6.52 28.49 20.76
C ARG A 218 -6.29 28.61 22.26
N THR A 219 -5.05 28.82 22.68
CA THR A 219 -4.67 28.81 24.11
C THR A 219 -4.51 30.20 24.70
N ALA A 220 -4.36 31.25 23.89
CA ALA A 220 -4.21 32.64 24.32
C ALA A 220 -5.26 33.11 25.34
N PRO A 221 -6.55 32.72 25.26
CA PRO A 221 -7.54 33.13 26.26
C PRO A 221 -7.40 32.43 27.62
N HIS A 222 -6.59 31.37 27.73
CA HIS A 222 -6.51 30.57 28.96
C HIS A 222 -5.63 31.28 30.00
N PRO A 223 -6.09 31.47 31.25
CA PRO A 223 -5.39 32.27 32.26
C PRO A 223 -4.05 31.69 32.71
N GLN A 224 -3.80 30.41 32.44
CA GLN A 224 -2.54 29.73 32.76
C GLN A 224 -1.66 29.49 31.52
N VAL A 225 -1.94 30.18 30.40
CA VAL A 225 -1.06 30.12 29.24
C VAL A 225 0.32 30.65 29.64
N LYS A 226 1.37 29.88 29.34
CA LYS A 226 2.75 30.28 29.61
C LYS A 226 3.23 31.22 28.52
N GLU A 227 4.28 31.98 28.81
CA GLU A 227 4.97 32.78 27.79
C GLU A 227 5.38 31.91 26.60
N HIS A 228 5.19 32.47 25.41
CA HIS A 228 5.55 31.81 24.17
C HIS A 228 7.07 31.54 24.12
N HIS A 229 7.44 30.37 23.62
CA HIS A 229 8.84 29.98 23.47
C HIS A 229 9.08 29.18 22.18
N ASN A 230 10.31 29.23 21.68
CA ASN A 230 10.74 28.46 20.49
C ASN A 230 11.42 27.13 20.85
N TYR A 231 10.93 26.47 21.90
CA TYR A 231 11.41 25.17 22.35
C TYR A 231 10.48 24.03 21.92
N CYS A 232 11.06 22.89 21.54
CA CYS A 232 10.31 21.66 21.36
C CYS A 232 9.73 21.17 22.70
N ALA A 233 8.74 20.29 22.66
CA ALA A 233 8.05 19.81 23.87
C ALA A 233 8.98 19.25 24.97
N ASN A 234 10.12 18.66 24.59
CA ASN A 234 11.11 18.17 25.55
C ASN A 234 11.93 19.31 26.18
N CYS A 235 12.46 20.21 25.35
CA CYS A 235 13.20 21.39 25.83
C CYS A 235 12.30 22.31 26.68
N ALA A 236 11.04 22.50 26.29
CA ALA A 236 10.06 23.27 27.05
C ALA A 236 9.87 22.74 28.48
N LYS A 237 9.86 21.41 28.65
CA LYS A 237 9.79 20.78 29.99
C LYS A 237 11.08 21.00 30.78
N LEU A 238 12.24 20.81 30.13
CA LEU A 238 13.57 20.97 30.75
C LEU A 238 13.85 22.41 31.19
N PHE A 239 13.44 23.40 30.40
CA PHE A 239 13.67 24.82 30.71
C PHE A 239 12.53 25.46 31.49
N SER A 240 11.52 24.70 31.92
CA SER A 240 10.43 25.24 32.72
C SER A 240 10.91 25.67 34.11
N ASP A 241 10.32 26.74 34.64
CA ASP A 241 10.72 27.44 35.89
C ASP A 241 10.90 26.52 37.11
N ARG A 242 10.29 25.34 37.10
CA ARG A 242 10.44 24.33 38.17
C ARG A 242 11.89 23.88 38.38
N LEU A 243 12.72 23.86 37.34
CA LEU A 243 14.14 23.50 37.46
C LEU A 243 15.00 24.69 37.88
N GLN A 244 14.69 25.91 37.42
CA GLN A 244 15.38 27.13 37.86
C GLN A 244 15.17 27.41 39.35
N VAL A 245 14.00 27.05 39.91
CA VAL A 245 13.74 27.15 41.36
C VAL A 245 14.54 26.10 42.14
N LEU A 246 14.77 24.91 41.61
CA LEU A 246 15.57 23.87 42.25
C LEU A 246 17.07 24.19 42.26
N GLU A 247 17.59 24.82 41.20
CA GLU A 247 18.99 25.27 41.14
C GLU A 247 19.29 26.48 42.04
N LYS A 248 18.27 27.30 42.36
CA LYS A 248 18.40 28.47 43.25
C LYS A 248 18.19 28.16 44.74
N GLN A 249 17.91 26.91 45.12
CA GLN A 249 17.84 26.55 46.55
C GLN A 249 19.25 26.47 47.13
N PRO A 250 19.58 27.19 48.22
CA PRO A 250 20.86 27.01 48.90
C PRO A 250 20.99 25.56 49.37
N PRO A 251 22.21 24.98 49.40
CA PRO A 251 22.40 23.60 49.82
C PRO A 251 21.80 23.41 51.22
N ARG A 252 20.89 22.43 51.37
CA ARG A 252 20.28 22.09 52.65
C ARG A 252 21.41 21.83 53.66
N GLN A 253 21.50 22.68 54.68
CA GLN A 253 22.41 22.46 55.81
C GLN A 253 22.09 21.09 56.41
N GLN A 254 23.03 20.15 56.29
CA GLN A 254 22.99 18.90 57.05
C GLN A 254 23.10 19.29 58.52
N THR A 255 21.98 19.27 59.24
CA THR A 255 21.98 19.36 60.70
C THR A 255 22.65 18.09 61.22
N ASN A 256 23.92 18.25 61.56
CA ASN A 256 24.77 17.22 62.13
C ASN A 256 24.28 16.96 63.57
N THR A 257 23.30 16.08 63.74
CA THR A 257 22.90 15.57 65.05
C THR A 257 24.01 14.67 65.57
N LYS A 258 24.99 15.30 66.24
CA LYS A 258 25.94 14.62 67.12
C LYS A 258 25.14 13.84 68.16
N ARG A 259 25.04 12.51 67.96
CA ARG A 259 24.78 11.54 69.03
C ARG A 259 25.82 11.78 70.12
N ARG A 260 25.40 12.31 71.27
CA ARG A 260 26.12 12.16 72.53
C ARG A 260 25.42 11.07 73.34
N ARG A 261 26.28 10.23 73.91
CA ARG A 261 26.02 9.07 74.76
C ARG A 261 25.18 9.43 75.97
#